data_AF-A0A1G3BXM4-F1
#
_entry.id   AF-A0A1G3BXM4-F1
#
_cell.length_a   1.000
_cell.length_b   1.000
_cell.length_c   1.000
_cell.angle_alpha   90.00
_cell.angle_beta   90.00
_cell.angle_gamma   90.00
#
_symmetry.space_group_name_H-M   'P 1'
#
loop_
_entity.id
_entity.type
_entity.pdbx_description
1 polymer ?
#
loop_
_entity_poly.entity_id
_entity_poly.type
_entity_poly.pdbx_seq_one_letter_code
_entity_poly.pdbx_strand_id
1 'polypeptide(L)'
;MNWSPEAKSILKQIPSFSRGMVINNVEHFAAINNYQEITLGTMKAAREEMKANKKTAFPQSMNNNKNTQPIENNNQIQENEEIPWTEEARKRVEHAPDFVRPGIYKLMQKKARLHGYREITAGFLSEIRDESMKLASKRIKNIGFDELRMDAWDKAKEKLKSAHKKEVIDQIKSFLGERTTRNEGIITKFQAYLKASDETVKTESTPPPIWTEEAKQRMERAPIFVRGRAKKSIESYANQKGIAVITGELINQYMKNIPSFVRNKSQ
;
A
#
# COMPACT_ATOMS: atom_id res chain seq x y z
N MET A 1 -6.88 22.99 21.72
CA MET A 1 -5.55 23.46 22.14
C MET A 1 -5.18 24.68 21.30
N ASN A 2 -4.64 25.75 21.89
CA ASN A 2 -4.26 26.93 21.11
C ASN A 2 -2.85 26.76 20.54
N TRP A 3 -2.67 27.11 19.27
CA TRP A 3 -1.38 27.08 18.58
C TRP A 3 -0.89 28.50 18.33
N SER A 4 0.37 28.75 18.67
CA SER A 4 1.02 30.03 18.43
C SER A 4 1.11 30.32 16.92
N PRO A 5 1.17 31.60 16.49
CA PRO A 5 1.31 31.96 15.07
C PRO A 5 2.51 31.29 14.39
N GLU A 6 3.63 31.17 15.10
CA GLU A 6 4.86 30.55 14.64
C GLU A 6 4.69 29.04 14.48
N ALA A 7 4.02 28.38 15.44
CA ALA A 7 3.73 26.95 15.37
C ALA A 7 2.78 26.62 14.20
N LYS A 8 1.78 27.47 13.95
CA LYS A 8 0.91 27.38 12.77
C LYS A 8 1.69 27.55 11.45
N SER A 9 2.68 28.44 11.42
CA SER A 9 3.55 28.62 10.26
C SER A 9 4.33 27.34 9.93
N ILE A 10 4.89 26.68 10.95
CA ILE A 10 5.57 25.38 10.77
C ILE A 10 4.60 24.29 10.28
N LEU A 11 3.38 24.23 10.81
CA LEU A 11 2.38 23.27 10.33
C LEU A 11 2.06 23.44 8.83
N LYS A 12 2.07 24.67 8.32
CA LYS A 12 1.86 24.94 6.89
C LYS A 12 2.98 24.36 6.01
N GLN A 13 4.22 24.35 6.51
CA GLN A 13 5.39 23.77 5.82
C GLN A 13 5.37 22.23 5.83
N ILE A 14 4.64 21.60 6.75
CA ILE A 14 4.48 20.15 6.77
C ILE A 14 3.52 19.72 5.64
N PRO A 15 3.80 18.64 4.89
CA PRO A 15 2.88 18.14 3.88
C PRO A 15 1.51 17.76 4.47
N SER A 16 0.41 18.08 3.77
CA SER A 16 -0.97 17.92 4.28
C SER A 16 -1.27 16.53 4.83
N PHE A 17 -0.81 15.46 4.15
CA PHE A 17 -1.02 14.07 4.56
C PHE A 17 -0.34 13.71 5.90
N SER A 18 0.64 14.50 6.36
CA SER A 18 1.31 14.32 7.65
C SER A 18 0.88 15.35 8.71
N ARG A 19 0.17 16.42 8.34
CA ARG A 19 -0.21 17.51 9.27
C ARG A 19 -1.13 17.02 10.37
N GLY A 20 -2.22 16.34 10.02
CA GLY A 20 -3.19 15.85 11.01
C GLY A 20 -2.54 14.97 12.07
N MET A 21 -1.60 14.13 11.64
CA MET A 21 -0.82 13.30 12.55
C MET A 21 0.06 14.12 13.50
N VAL A 22 0.79 15.10 12.98
CA VAL A 22 1.66 15.97 13.81
C VAL A 22 0.83 16.78 14.79
N ILE A 23 -0.32 17.29 14.37
CA ILE A 23 -1.25 18.04 15.22
C ILE A 23 -1.70 17.15 16.39
N ASN A 24 -2.27 15.97 16.10
CA ASN A 24 -2.76 15.05 17.13
C ASN A 24 -1.67 14.66 18.12
N ASN A 25 -0.46 14.37 17.64
CA ASN A 25 0.65 13.97 18.50
C ASN A 25 1.12 15.11 19.42
N VAL A 26 1.28 16.32 18.87
CA VAL A 26 1.73 17.48 19.64
C VAL A 26 0.65 17.93 20.62
N GLU A 27 -0.62 17.88 20.23
CA GLU A 27 -1.75 18.18 21.12
C GLU A 27 -1.86 17.16 22.27
N HIS A 28 -1.67 15.87 21.96
CA HIS A 28 -1.67 14.83 22.98
C HIS A 28 -0.48 14.98 23.95
N PHE A 29 0.73 15.22 23.43
CA PHE A 29 1.90 15.54 24.25
C PHE A 29 1.64 16.76 25.14
N ALA A 30 1.09 17.81 24.54
CA ALA A 30 0.82 19.05 25.23
C ALA A 30 -0.23 18.87 26.34
N ALA A 31 -1.26 18.05 26.11
CA ALA A 31 -2.28 17.71 27.10
C ALA A 31 -1.71 16.88 28.26
N ILE A 32 -0.87 15.87 27.99
CA ILE A 32 -0.23 15.05 29.04
C ILE A 32 0.71 15.90 29.90
N ASN A 33 1.45 16.82 29.27
CA ASN A 33 2.44 17.65 29.94
C ASN A 33 1.85 19.01 30.39
N ASN A 34 0.52 19.17 30.39
CA ASN A 34 -0.21 20.35 30.85
C ASN A 34 0.22 21.69 30.21
N TYR A 35 0.68 21.67 28.97
CA TYR A 35 0.94 22.89 28.21
C TYR A 35 -0.38 23.57 27.85
N GLN A 36 -0.53 24.86 28.16
CA GLN A 36 -1.73 25.64 27.81
C GLN A 36 -1.74 26.09 26.35
N GLU A 37 -0.55 26.22 25.75
CA GLU A 37 -0.36 26.63 24.36
C GLU A 37 0.72 25.78 23.67
N ILE A 38 0.49 25.49 22.39
CA ILE A 38 1.44 24.83 21.53
C ILE A 38 2.30 25.88 20.86
N THR A 39 3.52 26.00 21.38
CA THR A 39 4.59 26.84 20.84
C THR A 39 5.62 25.99 20.10
N LEU A 40 6.60 26.63 19.46
CA LEU A 40 7.77 25.95 18.89
C LEU A 40 8.53 25.12 19.94
N GLY A 41 8.56 25.56 21.20
CA GLY A 41 9.16 24.83 22.31
C GLY A 41 8.43 23.52 22.56
N THR A 42 7.09 23.58 22.65
CA THR A 42 6.23 22.41 22.83
C THR A 42 6.36 21.41 21.67
N MET A 43 6.42 21.90 20.42
CA MET A 43 6.63 21.06 19.24
C MET A 43 8.00 20.34 19.25
N LYS A 44 9.06 21.03 19.66
CA LYS A 44 10.41 20.45 19.78
C LYS A 44 10.44 19.40 20.90
N ALA A 45 9.87 19.68 22.06
CA ALA A 45 9.80 18.74 23.17
C ALA A 45 9.02 17.47 22.79
N ALA A 46 7.86 17.61 22.15
CA ALA A 46 7.08 16.49 21.64
C ALA A 46 7.88 15.62 20.64
N ARG A 47 8.67 16.25 19.77
CA ARG A 47 9.52 15.55 18.79
C ARG A 47 10.66 14.77 19.45
N GLU A 48 11.32 15.34 20.45
CA GLU A 48 12.41 14.67 21.16
C GLU A 48 11.90 13.50 22.00
N GLU A 49 10.72 13.62 22.63
CA GLU A 49 10.08 12.49 23.33
C GLU A 49 9.75 11.34 22.37
N MET A 50 9.21 11.66 21.18
CA MET A 50 8.91 10.67 20.14
C MET A 50 10.15 9.93 19.63
N LYS A 51 11.30 10.62 19.53
CA LYS A 51 12.59 9.99 19.18
C LYS A 51 13.09 9.07 20.29
N ALA A 52 12.99 9.51 21.55
CA ALA A 52 13.47 8.76 22.71
C ALA A 52 12.69 7.45 22.91
N ASN A 53 11.37 7.49 22.73
CA ASN A 53 10.48 6.35 23.01
C ASN A 53 10.43 5.29 21.89
N LYS A 54 11.19 5.43 20.79
CA LYS A 54 11.16 4.56 19.59
C LYS A 54 9.73 4.27 19.06
N LYS A 55 8.72 5.03 19.48
CA LYS A 55 7.37 5.01 18.91
C LYS A 55 7.51 5.56 17.50
N THR A 56 7.49 4.66 16.52
CA THR A 56 7.43 5.04 15.12
C THR A 56 6.28 6.00 14.90
N ALA A 57 6.42 6.89 13.92
CA ALA A 57 5.41 7.86 13.47
C ALA A 57 4.16 7.21 12.84
N PHE A 58 3.65 6.11 13.42
CA PHE A 58 2.39 5.45 13.14
C PHE A 58 1.95 4.72 14.43
N PRO A 59 1.08 5.32 15.27
CA PRO A 59 0.48 4.59 16.37
C PRO A 59 -0.54 3.60 15.81
N GLN A 60 -0.47 2.37 16.31
CA GLN A 60 -1.50 1.35 16.15
C GLN A 60 -2.78 1.89 16.82
N SER A 61 -3.86 2.01 16.05
CA SER A 61 -5.15 2.53 16.51
C SER A 61 -5.56 1.90 17.85
N MET A 62 -5.61 2.71 18.91
CA MET A 62 -6.39 2.42 20.11
C MET A 62 -7.68 3.21 20.00
N ASN A 63 -8.76 2.47 19.76
CA ASN A 63 -10.13 2.92 19.90
C ASN A 63 -10.40 3.15 21.39
N ASN A 64 -10.90 4.33 21.78
CA ASN A 64 -11.77 4.49 22.95
C ASN A 64 -12.51 5.84 22.90
N ASN A 65 -13.83 5.74 22.96
CA ASN A 65 -14.85 6.80 22.90
C ASN A 65 -14.68 7.91 23.97
N LYS A 66 -15.11 9.14 23.67
CA LYS A 66 -16.43 9.70 24.05
C LYS A 66 -16.55 11.22 23.73
N ASN A 67 -17.70 11.58 23.15
CA ASN A 67 -18.39 12.88 23.14
C ASN A 67 -17.70 14.15 22.62
N THR A 68 -18.09 14.60 21.42
CA THR A 68 -18.50 16.00 21.17
C THR A 68 -19.47 16.04 19.98
N GLN A 69 -20.65 16.66 20.15
CA GLN A 69 -21.68 16.89 19.12
C GLN A 69 -21.28 18.06 18.18
N PRO A 70 -21.89 18.20 16.99
CA PRO A 70 -21.20 18.61 15.77
C PRO A 70 -21.43 20.07 15.40
N ILE A 71 -20.41 20.70 14.81
CA ILE A 71 -20.56 21.92 14.01
C ILE A 71 -20.56 21.48 12.54
N GLU A 72 -21.67 21.75 11.88
CA GLU A 72 -21.96 21.42 10.48
C GLU A 72 -20.92 22.02 9.54
N ASN A 73 -20.24 21.15 8.77
CA ASN A 73 -19.49 21.54 7.59
C ASN A 73 -19.63 20.42 6.53
N ASN A 74 -20.56 20.66 5.61
CA ASN A 74 -21.01 19.77 4.52
C ASN A 74 -19.98 19.49 3.41
N ASN A 75 -18.73 19.14 3.74
CA ASN A 75 -17.77 18.70 2.72
C ASN A 75 -16.63 17.80 3.24
N GLN A 76 -16.95 16.89 4.17
CA GLN A 76 -16.10 15.74 4.49
C GLN A 76 -16.76 14.46 3.98
N ILE A 77 -16.27 13.95 2.86
CA ILE A 77 -16.60 12.60 2.39
C ILE A 77 -15.99 11.61 3.38
N GLN A 78 -16.78 11.23 4.39
CA GLN A 78 -16.91 9.88 4.96
C GLN A 78 -15.67 8.96 4.92
N GLU A 79 -14.57 9.30 5.61
CA GLU A 79 -13.47 8.33 5.81
C GLU A 79 -13.87 7.14 6.70
N ASN A 80 -14.99 7.25 7.42
CA ASN A 80 -15.43 6.27 8.41
C ASN A 80 -16.74 5.55 8.06
N GLU A 81 -17.36 5.86 6.92
CA GLU A 81 -18.57 5.15 6.52
C GLU A 81 -18.20 3.80 5.91
N GLU A 82 -18.87 2.77 6.40
CA GLU A 82 -18.74 1.43 5.86
C GLU A 82 -19.48 1.38 4.53
N ILE A 83 -18.80 1.00 3.46
CA ILE A 83 -19.43 0.89 2.15
C ILE A 83 -20.41 -0.29 2.23
N PRO A 84 -21.70 -0.09 1.91
CA PRO A 84 -22.70 -1.14 2.01
C PRO A 84 -22.41 -2.29 1.07
N TRP A 85 -22.86 -3.48 1.45
CA TRP A 85 -22.72 -4.70 0.67
C TRP A 85 -24.07 -5.14 0.15
N THR A 86 -24.10 -5.57 -1.12
CA THR A 86 -25.22 -6.34 -1.63
C THR A 86 -25.36 -7.67 -0.88
N GLU A 87 -26.58 -8.17 -0.76
CA GLU A 87 -26.86 -9.45 -0.09
C GLU A 87 -26.11 -10.61 -0.75
N GLU A 88 -26.03 -10.61 -2.09
CA GLU A 88 -25.28 -11.59 -2.86
C GLU A 88 -23.78 -11.59 -2.54
N ALA A 89 -23.19 -10.39 -2.38
CA ALA A 89 -21.78 -10.25 -2.03
C ALA A 89 -21.51 -10.75 -0.61
N ARG A 90 -22.40 -10.46 0.36
CA ARG A 90 -22.29 -10.97 1.73
C ARG A 90 -22.33 -12.50 1.75
N LYS A 91 -23.37 -13.09 1.16
CA LYS A 91 -23.50 -14.56 1.08
C LYS A 91 -22.27 -15.19 0.47
N ARG A 92 -21.69 -14.60 -0.59
CA ARG A 92 -20.48 -15.15 -1.20
C ARG A 92 -19.27 -15.17 -0.26
N VAL A 93 -19.10 -14.16 0.60
CA VAL A 93 -18.02 -14.13 1.59
C VAL A 93 -18.29 -15.08 2.76
N GLU A 94 -19.56 -15.30 3.11
CA GLU A 94 -19.95 -16.27 4.14
C GLU A 94 -19.56 -17.72 3.77
N HIS A 95 -19.54 -18.05 2.48
CA HIS A 95 -19.05 -19.35 1.99
C HIS A 95 -17.52 -19.49 2.00
N ALA A 96 -16.77 -18.43 2.35
CA ALA A 96 -15.32 -18.50 2.47
C ALA A 96 -14.89 -19.00 3.87
N PRO A 97 -13.73 -19.66 3.99
CA PRO A 97 -13.24 -20.14 5.29
C PRO A 97 -13.07 -19.03 6.33
N ASP A 98 -13.38 -19.34 7.59
CA ASP A 98 -13.42 -18.38 8.71
C ASP A 98 -12.15 -17.55 8.86
N PHE A 99 -10.99 -18.20 8.73
CA PHE A 99 -9.69 -17.54 8.88
C PHE A 99 -9.39 -16.52 7.77
N VAL A 100 -10.07 -16.56 6.62
CA VAL A 100 -9.92 -15.55 5.54
C VAL A 100 -11.01 -14.49 5.52
N ARG A 101 -12.20 -14.77 6.09
CA ARG A 101 -13.36 -13.85 6.05
C ARG A 101 -13.02 -12.43 6.54
N PRO A 102 -12.39 -12.22 7.72
CA PRO A 102 -12.01 -10.88 8.18
C PRO A 102 -11.08 -10.13 7.22
N GLY A 103 -10.17 -10.88 6.58
CA GLY A 103 -9.25 -10.34 5.58
C GLY A 103 -9.99 -9.86 4.33
N ILE A 104 -11.00 -10.61 3.87
CA ILE A 104 -11.83 -10.25 2.71
C ILE A 104 -12.61 -8.98 2.98
N TYR A 105 -13.34 -8.89 4.10
CA TYR A 105 -14.11 -7.68 4.45
C TYR A 105 -13.23 -6.43 4.47
N LYS A 106 -12.09 -6.50 5.18
CA LYS A 106 -11.14 -5.38 5.27
C LYS A 106 -10.56 -4.99 3.90
N LEU A 107 -10.25 -5.98 3.06
CA LEU A 107 -9.69 -5.73 1.73
C LEU A 107 -10.73 -5.07 0.81
N MET A 108 -11.97 -5.55 0.80
CA MET A 108 -13.02 -5.02 -0.06
C MET A 108 -13.39 -3.59 0.31
N GLN A 109 -13.56 -3.28 1.60
CA GLN A 109 -13.79 -1.90 2.06
C GLN A 109 -12.66 -0.97 1.59
N LYS A 110 -11.40 -1.41 1.75
CA LYS A 110 -10.24 -0.62 1.31
C LYS A 110 -10.22 -0.40 -0.20
N LYS A 111 -10.49 -1.45 -0.99
CA LYS A 111 -10.50 -1.38 -2.45
C LYS A 111 -11.68 -0.56 -2.96
N ALA A 112 -12.86 -0.72 -2.38
CA ALA A 112 -14.05 0.03 -2.75
C ALA A 112 -13.82 1.53 -2.54
N ARG A 113 -13.24 1.93 -1.40
CA ARG A 113 -12.83 3.33 -1.15
C ARG A 113 -11.80 3.83 -2.17
N LEU A 114 -10.79 3.02 -2.49
CA LEU A 114 -9.74 3.40 -3.44
C LEU A 114 -10.28 3.65 -4.85
N HIS A 115 -11.23 2.85 -5.29
CA HIS A 115 -11.81 2.92 -6.64
C HIS A 115 -13.09 3.77 -6.69
N GLY A 116 -13.54 4.31 -5.55
CA GLY A 116 -14.73 5.17 -5.49
C GLY A 116 -16.07 4.43 -5.63
N TYR A 117 -16.10 3.11 -5.35
CA TYR A 117 -17.36 2.36 -5.34
C TYR A 117 -18.20 2.75 -4.14
N ARG A 118 -19.50 2.96 -4.37
CA ARG A 118 -20.49 3.28 -3.33
C ARG A 118 -21.16 2.06 -2.72
N GLU A 119 -20.95 0.88 -3.33
CA GLU A 119 -21.52 -0.38 -2.90
C GLU A 119 -20.60 -1.54 -3.31
N ILE A 120 -20.49 -2.55 -2.44
CA ILE A 120 -19.72 -3.77 -2.68
C ILE A 120 -20.65 -4.85 -3.26
N THR A 121 -20.45 -5.13 -4.54
CA THR A 121 -21.26 -6.08 -5.32
C THR A 121 -20.53 -7.41 -5.55
N ALA A 122 -21.27 -8.46 -5.91
CA ALA A 122 -20.69 -9.76 -6.27
C ALA A 122 -19.76 -9.67 -7.51
N GLY A 123 -20.06 -8.74 -8.43
CA GLY A 123 -19.20 -8.41 -9.57
C GLY A 123 -17.86 -7.85 -9.13
N PHE A 124 -17.87 -6.86 -8.23
CA PHE A 124 -16.66 -6.29 -7.66
C PHE A 124 -15.79 -7.32 -6.93
N LEU A 125 -16.40 -8.27 -6.20
CA LEU A 125 -15.65 -9.38 -5.59
C LEU A 125 -14.91 -10.23 -6.63
N SER A 126 -15.53 -10.48 -7.79
CA SER A 126 -14.90 -11.21 -8.90
C SER A 126 -13.74 -10.44 -9.50
N GLU A 127 -13.88 -9.13 -9.70
CA GLU A 127 -12.82 -8.24 -10.20
C GLU A 127 -11.59 -8.27 -9.29
N ILE A 128 -11.79 -8.03 -7.98
CA ILE A 128 -10.67 -8.02 -7.02
C ILE A 128 -10.03 -9.41 -6.86
N ARG A 129 -10.83 -10.48 -6.94
CA ARG A 129 -10.30 -11.85 -6.98
C ARG A 129 -9.40 -12.05 -8.19
N ASP A 130 -9.84 -11.63 -9.37
CA ASP A 130 -9.11 -11.82 -10.61
C ASP A 130 -7.81 -10.97 -10.64
N GLU A 131 -7.85 -9.73 -10.13
CA GLU A 131 -6.64 -8.93 -9.88
C GLU A 131 -5.66 -9.64 -8.94
N SER A 132 -6.18 -10.20 -7.85
CA SER A 132 -5.37 -10.88 -6.83
C SER A 132 -4.73 -12.16 -7.40
N MET A 133 -5.46 -12.92 -8.22
CA MET A 133 -4.93 -14.09 -8.92
C MET A 133 -3.82 -13.73 -9.91
N LYS A 134 -3.97 -12.64 -10.69
CA LYS A 134 -2.91 -12.13 -11.58
C LYS A 134 -1.65 -11.76 -10.81
N LEU A 135 -1.80 -11.05 -9.69
CA LEU A 135 -0.67 -10.64 -8.86
C LEU A 135 0.03 -11.85 -8.21
N ALA A 136 -0.75 -12.83 -7.74
CA ALA A 136 -0.23 -14.07 -7.20
C ALA A 136 0.54 -14.86 -8.27
N SER A 137 0.00 -14.98 -9.49
CA SER A 137 0.65 -15.65 -10.62
C SER A 137 2.04 -15.04 -10.92
N LYS A 138 2.11 -13.71 -11.02
CA LYS A 138 3.40 -13.00 -11.21
C LYS A 138 4.39 -13.28 -10.07
N ARG A 139 3.91 -13.39 -8.83
CA ARG A 139 4.77 -13.70 -7.67
C ARG A 139 5.28 -15.13 -7.69
N ILE A 140 4.44 -16.09 -8.05
CA ILE A 140 4.79 -17.51 -8.18
C ILE A 140 5.88 -17.69 -9.25
N LYS A 141 5.75 -17.01 -10.38
CA LYS A 141 6.83 -16.98 -11.39
C LYS A 141 8.12 -16.37 -10.86
N ASN A 142 8.04 -15.24 -10.14
CA ASN A 142 9.22 -14.59 -9.56
C ASN A 142 9.96 -15.42 -8.50
N ILE A 143 9.32 -16.45 -7.92
CA ILE A 143 9.98 -17.40 -7.02
C ILE A 143 10.45 -18.67 -7.76
N GLY A 144 10.27 -18.74 -9.08
CA GLY A 144 10.78 -19.79 -9.96
C GLY A 144 9.84 -20.98 -10.16
N PHE A 145 8.53 -20.76 -10.10
CA PHE A 145 7.55 -21.80 -10.42
C PHE A 145 6.68 -21.36 -11.60
N ASP A 146 6.51 -22.27 -12.55
CA ASP A 146 5.68 -22.06 -13.75
C ASP A 146 4.26 -22.61 -13.57
N GLU A 147 3.97 -23.22 -12.42
CA GLU A 147 2.70 -23.83 -12.07
C GLU A 147 2.38 -23.65 -10.57
N LEU A 148 1.09 -23.73 -10.23
CA LEU A 148 0.65 -23.75 -8.83
C LEU A 148 0.88 -25.16 -8.26
N ARG A 149 2.02 -25.33 -7.58
CA ARG A 149 2.41 -26.56 -6.89
C ARG A 149 2.46 -26.35 -5.37
N MET A 150 2.36 -27.43 -4.60
CA MET A 150 2.31 -27.35 -3.13
C MET A 150 3.64 -26.89 -2.52
N ASP A 151 4.76 -27.21 -3.16
CA ASP A 151 6.12 -26.76 -2.83
C ASP A 151 6.31 -25.23 -3.00
N ALA A 152 5.55 -24.60 -3.90
CA ALA A 152 5.56 -23.14 -4.07
C ALA A 152 5.12 -22.40 -2.80
N TRP A 153 4.25 -23.02 -1.99
CA TRP A 153 3.82 -22.45 -0.72
C TRP A 153 4.93 -22.49 0.34
N ASP A 154 5.77 -23.53 0.35
CA ASP A 154 6.91 -23.61 1.28
C ASP A 154 7.95 -22.54 0.97
N LYS A 155 8.31 -22.40 -0.31
CA LYS A 155 9.23 -21.35 -0.77
C LYS A 155 8.68 -19.94 -0.51
N ALA A 156 7.36 -19.77 -0.60
CA ALA A 156 6.72 -18.50 -0.24
C ALA A 156 6.76 -18.24 1.27
N LYS A 157 6.55 -19.28 2.10
CA LYS A 157 6.60 -19.23 3.57
C LYS A 157 7.98 -18.82 4.09
N GLU A 158 9.06 -19.32 3.47
CA GLU A 158 10.44 -18.94 3.81
C GLU A 158 10.71 -17.43 3.65
N LYS A 159 10.13 -16.81 2.62
CA LYS A 159 10.29 -15.38 2.34
C LYS A 159 9.48 -14.47 3.26
N LEU A 160 8.55 -15.01 4.05
CA LEU A 160 7.71 -14.24 4.97
C LEU A 160 8.42 -14.02 6.32
N LYS A 161 8.36 -12.79 6.83
CA LYS A 161 8.92 -12.43 8.14
C LYS A 161 7.94 -12.61 9.30
N SER A 162 6.63 -12.56 9.03
CA SER A 162 5.59 -12.58 10.07
C SER A 162 5.21 -14.02 10.43
N ALA A 163 5.28 -14.36 11.72
CA ALA A 163 4.87 -15.67 12.24
C ALA A 163 3.41 -15.99 11.93
N HIS A 164 2.51 -15.04 12.21
CA HIS A 164 1.07 -15.19 11.91
C HIS A 164 0.80 -15.49 10.43
N LYS A 165 1.52 -14.84 9.49
CA LYS A 165 1.34 -15.14 8.06
C LYS A 165 1.84 -16.52 7.67
N LYS A 166 2.85 -17.05 8.36
CA LYS A 166 3.33 -18.41 8.13
C LYS A 166 2.30 -19.44 8.61
N GLU A 167 1.69 -19.20 9.76
CA GLU A 167 0.59 -20.02 10.29
C GLU A 167 -0.62 -20.02 9.36
N VAL A 168 -1.01 -18.85 8.84
CA VAL A 168 -2.10 -18.76 7.84
C VAL A 168 -1.77 -19.57 6.58
N ILE A 169 -0.51 -19.63 6.15
CA ILE A 169 -0.12 -20.51 5.03
C ILE A 169 -0.34 -21.98 5.38
N ASP A 170 0.01 -22.40 6.60
CA ASP A 170 -0.19 -23.78 7.04
C ASP A 170 -1.68 -24.15 7.10
N GLN A 171 -2.52 -23.25 7.61
CA GLN A 171 -3.98 -23.42 7.60
C GLN A 171 -4.53 -23.55 6.18
N ILE A 172 -4.04 -22.74 5.24
CA ILE A 172 -4.40 -22.85 3.82
C ILE A 172 -3.98 -24.21 3.25
N LYS A 173 -2.77 -24.67 3.56
CA LYS A 173 -2.27 -25.97 3.06
C LYS A 173 -3.11 -27.14 3.60
N SER A 174 -3.45 -27.14 4.90
CA SER A 174 -4.35 -28.16 5.48
C SER A 174 -5.72 -28.12 4.81
N PHE A 175 -6.33 -26.94 4.74
CA PHE A 175 -7.64 -26.75 4.12
C PHE A 175 -7.69 -27.18 2.66
N LEU A 176 -6.63 -26.93 1.89
CA LEU A 176 -6.54 -27.38 0.50
C LEU A 176 -6.28 -28.89 0.38
N GLY A 177 -5.57 -29.49 1.34
CA GLY A 177 -5.35 -30.94 1.39
C GLY A 177 -6.61 -31.74 1.73
N GLU A 178 -7.51 -31.17 2.53
CA GLU A 178 -8.79 -31.78 2.92
C GLU A 178 -9.85 -31.71 1.80
N ARG A 179 -9.67 -30.85 0.79
CA ARG A 179 -10.64 -30.72 -0.30
C ARG A 179 -10.51 -31.85 -1.31
N THR A 180 -11.60 -32.60 -1.45
CA THR A 180 -11.78 -33.61 -2.51
C THR A 180 -12.17 -33.01 -3.85
N THR A 181 -12.78 -31.81 -3.86
CA THR A 181 -13.24 -31.13 -5.07
C THR A 181 -12.27 -30.05 -5.51
N ARG A 182 -11.67 -30.27 -6.67
CA ARG A 182 -10.75 -29.33 -7.31
C ARG A 182 -11.55 -28.37 -8.19
N ASN A 183 -11.45 -27.06 -7.96
CA ASN A 183 -12.11 -26.07 -8.81
C ASN A 183 -11.26 -25.84 -10.07
N GLU A 184 -11.50 -26.67 -11.09
CA GLU A 184 -10.76 -26.64 -12.36
C GLU A 184 -10.81 -25.27 -13.03
N GLY A 185 -11.96 -24.60 -13.01
CA GLY A 185 -12.10 -23.27 -13.62
C GLY A 185 -11.16 -22.22 -13.02
N ILE A 186 -10.92 -22.25 -11.71
CA ILE A 186 -9.96 -21.36 -11.05
C ILE A 186 -8.52 -21.71 -11.42
N ILE A 187 -8.20 -23.00 -11.51
CA ILE A 187 -6.85 -23.46 -11.88
C ILE A 187 -6.54 -23.10 -13.33
N THR A 188 -7.48 -23.31 -14.25
CA THR A 188 -7.33 -22.93 -15.66
C THR A 188 -7.11 -21.43 -15.81
N LYS A 189 -7.88 -20.59 -15.09
CA LYS A 189 -7.65 -19.14 -15.06
C LYS A 189 -6.28 -18.78 -14.51
N PHE A 190 -5.85 -19.45 -13.44
CA PHE A 190 -4.54 -19.21 -12.84
C PHE A 190 -3.39 -19.60 -13.77
N GLN A 191 -3.49 -20.76 -14.41
CA GLN A 191 -2.54 -21.20 -15.45
C GLN A 191 -2.51 -20.24 -16.64
N ALA A 192 -3.67 -19.73 -17.06
CA ALA A 192 -3.74 -18.71 -18.10
C ALA A 192 -3.01 -17.43 -17.70
N TYR A 193 -3.10 -16.99 -16.43
CA TYR A 193 -2.33 -15.84 -15.94
C TYR A 193 -0.83 -16.10 -15.85
N LEU A 194 -0.41 -17.32 -15.48
CA LEU A 194 0.99 -17.73 -15.52
C LEU A 194 1.53 -17.69 -16.96
N LYS A 195 0.81 -18.27 -17.93
CA LYS A 195 1.18 -18.25 -19.35
C LYS A 195 1.16 -16.85 -19.96
N ALA A 196 0.13 -16.05 -19.68
CA ALA A 196 0.07 -14.66 -20.15
C ALA A 196 1.26 -13.84 -19.61
N SER A 197 1.76 -14.17 -18.41
CA SER A 197 2.99 -13.56 -17.91
C SER A 197 4.25 -13.99 -18.67
N ASP A 198 4.26 -15.14 -19.36
CA ASP A 198 5.31 -15.51 -20.33
C ASP A 198 5.22 -14.70 -21.60
N GLU A 199 4.03 -14.49 -22.15
CA GLU A 199 3.86 -13.70 -23.37
C GLU A 199 4.26 -12.25 -23.14
N THR A 200 3.87 -11.65 -22.01
CA THR A 200 4.34 -10.30 -21.64
C THR A 200 5.85 -10.23 -21.42
N VAL A 201 6.49 -11.30 -20.90
CA VAL A 201 7.95 -11.32 -20.70
C VAL A 201 8.70 -11.62 -21.99
N LYS A 202 8.13 -12.40 -22.91
CA LYS A 202 8.70 -12.68 -24.23
C LYS A 202 8.60 -11.48 -25.17
N THR A 203 7.52 -10.68 -25.08
CA THR A 203 7.41 -9.40 -25.81
C THR A 203 8.16 -8.24 -25.14
N GLU A 204 8.45 -8.31 -23.83
CA GLU A 204 9.28 -7.32 -23.10
C GLU A 204 10.73 -7.78 -22.87
N SER A 205 11.25 -8.75 -23.63
CA SER A 205 12.69 -9.10 -23.59
C SER A 205 13.58 -8.07 -24.31
N THR A 206 13.18 -6.80 -24.31
CA THR A 206 14.12 -5.71 -24.57
C THR A 206 15.24 -5.80 -23.53
N PRO A 207 16.52 -5.85 -23.96
CA PRO A 207 17.65 -5.87 -23.05
C PRO A 207 17.52 -4.72 -22.04
N PRO A 208 17.95 -4.92 -20.77
CA PRO A 208 17.79 -3.91 -19.73
C PRO A 208 18.38 -2.59 -20.23
N PRO A 209 17.63 -1.48 -20.12
CA PRO A 209 18.05 -0.23 -20.70
C PRO A 209 19.37 0.26 -20.09
N ILE A 210 20.27 0.71 -20.95
CA ILE A 210 21.62 1.11 -20.58
C ILE A 210 21.56 2.48 -19.92
N TRP A 211 22.14 2.61 -18.73
CA TRP A 211 22.24 3.89 -18.03
C TRP A 211 23.47 4.66 -18.51
N THR A 212 23.27 5.89 -18.97
CA THR A 212 24.40 6.78 -19.24
C THR A 212 25.09 7.20 -17.95
N GLU A 213 26.32 7.67 -18.04
CA GLU A 213 27.10 8.05 -16.87
C GLU A 213 26.45 9.23 -16.13
N GLU A 214 25.88 10.18 -16.87
CA GLU A 214 25.16 11.33 -16.31
C GLU A 214 23.89 10.87 -15.54
N ALA A 215 23.20 9.86 -16.06
CA ALA A 215 22.01 9.28 -15.43
C ALA A 215 22.37 8.56 -14.12
N LYS A 216 23.50 7.83 -14.09
CA LYS A 216 24.01 7.17 -12.88
C LYS A 216 24.39 8.18 -11.80
N GLN A 217 25.19 9.19 -12.14
CA GLN A 217 25.58 10.23 -11.19
C GLN A 217 24.37 10.95 -10.59
N ARG A 218 23.32 11.16 -11.39
CA ARG A 218 22.07 11.75 -10.90
C ARG A 218 21.32 10.84 -9.93
N MET A 219 21.33 9.54 -10.17
CA MET A 219 20.78 8.55 -9.24
C MET A 219 21.57 8.51 -7.92
N GLU A 220 22.88 8.68 -7.97
CA GLU A 220 23.74 8.72 -6.78
C GLU A 220 23.48 9.95 -5.90
N ARG A 221 23.08 11.08 -6.48
CA ARG A 221 22.66 12.26 -5.70
C ARG A 221 21.37 12.03 -4.91
N ALA A 222 20.55 11.05 -5.28
CA ALA A 222 19.32 10.74 -4.56
C ALA A 222 19.61 9.98 -3.25
N PRO A 223 18.82 10.18 -2.18
CA PRO A 223 18.97 9.43 -0.94
C PRO A 223 18.89 7.90 -1.15
N ILE A 224 19.71 7.14 -0.43
CA ILE A 224 19.85 5.66 -0.58
C ILE A 224 18.49 4.95 -0.54
N PHE A 225 17.59 5.35 0.36
CA PHE A 225 16.28 4.72 0.55
C PHE A 225 15.32 4.88 -0.64
N VAL A 226 15.53 5.88 -1.54
CA VAL A 226 14.72 6.05 -2.75
C VAL A 226 15.36 5.46 -4.00
N ARG A 227 16.71 5.31 -4.04
CA ARG A 227 17.45 4.87 -5.25
C ARG A 227 16.90 3.60 -5.87
N GLY A 228 16.64 2.58 -5.05
CA GLY A 228 16.12 1.29 -5.55
C GLY A 228 14.72 1.38 -6.16
N ARG A 229 13.83 2.22 -5.60
CA ARG A 229 12.50 2.45 -6.18
C ARG A 229 12.58 3.32 -7.43
N ALA A 230 13.35 4.41 -7.37
CA ALA A 230 13.54 5.33 -8.48
C ALA A 230 14.13 4.61 -9.71
N LYS A 231 15.19 3.81 -9.52
CA LYS A 231 15.81 3.01 -10.59
C LYS A 231 14.79 2.12 -11.29
N LYS A 232 14.04 1.31 -10.53
CA LYS A 232 13.00 0.42 -11.10
C LYS A 232 11.90 1.18 -11.83
N SER A 233 11.44 2.30 -11.28
CA SER A 233 10.39 3.10 -11.92
C SER A 233 10.88 3.74 -13.23
N ILE A 234 12.12 4.21 -13.28
CA ILE A 234 12.72 4.79 -14.49
C ILE A 234 12.97 3.71 -15.55
N GLU A 235 13.48 2.55 -15.16
CA GLU A 235 13.64 1.40 -16.08
C GLU A 235 12.29 0.94 -16.64
N SER A 236 11.26 0.86 -15.79
CA SER A 236 9.90 0.53 -16.24
C SER A 236 9.34 1.59 -17.19
N TYR A 237 9.60 2.88 -16.92
CA TYR A 237 9.18 3.98 -17.80
C TYR A 237 9.89 3.93 -19.15
N ALA A 238 11.19 3.62 -19.15
CA ALA A 238 11.99 3.45 -20.37
C ALA A 238 11.45 2.29 -21.21
N ASN A 239 11.22 1.13 -20.60
CA ASN A 239 10.65 -0.04 -21.27
C ASN A 239 9.26 0.24 -21.84
N GLN A 240 8.38 0.91 -21.08
CA GLN A 240 7.05 1.28 -21.56
C GLN A 240 7.10 2.21 -22.79
N LYS A 241 8.13 3.05 -22.89
CA LYS A 241 8.36 3.95 -24.02
C LYS A 241 9.22 3.35 -25.13
N GLY A 242 9.68 2.11 -24.98
CA GLY A 242 10.59 1.45 -25.93
C GLY A 242 12.00 2.10 -25.99
N ILE A 243 12.42 2.77 -24.91
CA ILE A 243 13.68 3.49 -24.85
C ILE A 243 14.78 2.58 -24.27
N ALA A 244 15.78 2.27 -25.07
CA ALA A 244 16.89 1.39 -24.69
C ALA A 244 17.99 2.08 -23.86
N VAL A 245 18.03 3.42 -23.82
CA VAL A 245 19.08 4.19 -23.13
C VAL A 245 18.46 5.20 -22.18
N ILE A 246 18.77 5.06 -20.89
CA ILE A 246 18.32 5.97 -19.84
C ILE A 246 19.31 7.13 -19.73
N THR A 247 18.88 8.30 -20.21
CA THR A 247 19.65 9.56 -20.15
C THR A 247 19.18 10.44 -18.99
N GLY A 248 19.96 11.47 -18.65
CA GLY A 248 19.55 12.49 -17.68
C GLY A 248 18.25 13.21 -18.06
N GLU A 249 17.96 13.35 -19.36
CA GLU A 249 16.72 13.96 -19.85
C GLU A 249 15.53 13.01 -19.71
N LEU A 250 15.71 11.70 -19.91
CA LEU A 250 14.67 10.73 -19.62
C LEU A 250 14.26 10.77 -18.15
N ILE A 251 15.24 10.93 -17.24
CA ILE A 251 14.97 11.12 -15.81
C ILE A 251 14.16 12.40 -15.59
N ASN A 252 14.48 13.51 -16.26
CA ASN A 252 13.68 14.75 -16.19
C ASN A 252 12.24 14.51 -16.63
N GLN A 253 12.04 13.84 -17.76
CA GLN A 253 10.72 13.53 -18.28
C GLN A 253 9.93 12.64 -17.32
N TYR A 254 10.57 11.60 -16.78
CA TYR A 254 9.98 10.77 -15.74
C TYR A 254 9.58 11.60 -14.52
N MET A 255 10.47 12.48 -14.03
CA MET A 255 10.22 13.36 -12.88
C MET A 255 9.05 14.34 -13.13
N LYS A 256 8.87 14.80 -14.37
CA LYS A 256 7.72 15.60 -14.80
C LYS A 256 6.43 14.76 -14.81
N ASN A 257 6.48 13.48 -15.18
CA ASN A 257 5.30 12.62 -15.25
C ASN A 257 4.94 11.96 -13.92
N ILE A 258 5.67 12.23 -12.83
CA ILE A 258 5.30 11.69 -11.53
C ILE A 258 4.02 12.38 -11.05
N PRO A 259 3.00 11.61 -10.63
CA PRO A 259 1.78 12.17 -10.04
C PRO A 259 2.07 13.21 -8.95
N SER A 260 1.23 14.24 -8.88
CA SER A 260 1.40 15.43 -8.03
C SER A 260 1.64 15.12 -6.55
N PHE A 261 1.16 13.99 -6.04
CA PHE A 261 1.39 13.53 -4.66
C PHE A 261 2.87 13.19 -4.35
N VAL A 262 3.71 13.00 -5.38
CA VAL A 262 5.17 12.86 -5.22
C VAL A 262 5.90 14.18 -5.51
N ARG A 263 5.27 15.08 -6.28
CA ARG A 263 5.86 16.34 -6.78
C ARG A 263 5.97 17.43 -5.69
N ASN A 264 5.09 17.43 -4.70
CA ASN A 264 5.11 18.43 -3.60
C ASN A 264 6.16 18.11 -2.52
N LYS A 265 7.44 18.31 -2.86
CA LYS A 265 8.56 18.35 -1.89
C LYS A 265 9.71 19.27 -2.30
N SER A 266 9.47 20.28 -3.14
CA SER A 266 10.53 21.26 -3.46
C SER A 266 9.94 22.63 -3.78
N GLN A 267 9.24 23.23 -2.83
CA GLN A 267 9.26 24.67 -2.56
C GLN A 267 9.08 24.88 -1.06
#